data_AF-A0AAW1ZVY9-F1
#
_entry.id   AF-A0AAW1ZVY9-F1
#
_cell.length_a   1.000
_cell.length_b   1.000
_cell.length_c   1.000
_cell.angle_alpha   90.00
_cell.angle_beta   90.00
_cell.angle_gamma   90.00
#
_symmetry.space_group_name_H-M   'P 1'
#
loop_
_entity.id
_entity.type
_entity.pdbx_description
1 polymer ?
#
loop_
_entity_poly.entity_id
_entity_poly.type
_entity_poly.pdbx_seq_one_letter_code
_entity_poly.pdbx_strand_id
1 'polypeptide(L)'
;MTVQRRVISKSPESSAIEKKIKRGNAQRQASSWRGNVSTLLLLIGVTGLLSWIYFTWTDDFTHTLVSRGEVLTQPRVFTVECSEDYKKYKIFPGCTPTKCGRAISDSVVTLEEAQKLRRLAERGLSLAGSDGGASILDLHSGALSMGKQFVNIYKYFKNEIRDVFTEEDFELYRDVRGRIQKTIAETFGLDSKQMYLTKPTFFSRINSTSAKTTHDEYWHPHIDKETYGSFDYTSLLYLSDYGVEFGGGRFVFMDPNSNRTVEPRAGRVSFFSSGSENLHHVEKVVWGTRYAITVSFTCDPDYAIDDPSLA
;
A
#
# COMPACT_ATOMS: atom_id res chain seq x y z
N MET A 1 57.97 -65.51 -50.88
CA MET A 1 58.50 -64.59 -49.85
C MET A 1 57.33 -64.12 -49.00
N THR A 2 57.01 -64.84 -47.92
CA THR A 2 57.27 -64.40 -46.53
C THR A 2 56.90 -62.95 -46.25
N VAL A 3 55.80 -62.74 -45.53
CA VAL A 3 55.81 -61.95 -44.28
C VAL A 3 54.86 -62.61 -43.28
N GLN A 4 55.42 -63.36 -42.33
CA GLN A 4 54.72 -63.78 -41.12
C GLN A 4 54.35 -62.53 -40.31
N ARG A 5 53.05 -62.34 -40.03
CA ARG A 5 52.58 -61.43 -38.98
C ARG A 5 53.01 -61.99 -37.62
N ARG A 6 54.02 -61.38 -37.00
CA ARG A 6 54.33 -61.55 -35.58
C ARG A 6 53.13 -61.07 -34.78
N VAL A 7 52.37 -62.02 -34.21
CA VAL A 7 51.40 -61.72 -33.16
C VAL A 7 52.20 -61.39 -31.90
N ILE A 8 52.17 -60.11 -31.52
CA ILE A 8 52.74 -59.66 -30.24
C ILE A 8 51.81 -60.17 -29.14
N SER A 9 52.22 -61.24 -28.43
CA SER A 9 51.52 -61.66 -27.22
C SER A 9 51.69 -60.56 -26.16
N LYS A 10 50.59 -59.89 -25.78
CA LYS A 10 50.60 -58.99 -24.62
C LYS A 10 51.03 -59.82 -23.40
N SER A 11 52.15 -59.44 -22.77
CA SER A 11 52.61 -60.12 -21.57
C SER A 11 51.54 -59.98 -20.46
N PRO A 12 51.38 -60.97 -19.58
CA PRO A 12 50.42 -60.91 -18.46
C PRO A 12 50.62 -59.66 -17.59
N GLU A 13 51.86 -59.16 -17.53
CA GLU A 13 52.26 -57.94 -16.84
C GLU A 13 51.63 -56.67 -17.45
N SER A 14 51.56 -56.55 -18.77
CA SER A 14 50.96 -55.37 -19.43
C SER A 14 49.44 -55.30 -19.21
N SER A 15 48.77 -56.47 -19.17
CA SER A 15 47.35 -56.56 -18.86
C SER A 15 47.03 -56.19 -17.41
N ALA A 16 47.93 -56.52 -16.47
CA ALA A 16 47.81 -56.16 -15.07
C ALA A 16 48.03 -54.67 -14.82
N ILE A 17 49.00 -54.07 -15.53
CA ILE A 17 49.25 -52.62 -15.51
C ILE A 17 48.04 -51.86 -16.07
N GLU A 18 47.47 -52.29 -17.19
CA GLU A 18 46.28 -51.65 -17.79
C GLU A 18 45.06 -51.70 -16.85
N LYS A 19 44.84 -52.83 -16.15
CA LYS A 19 43.79 -52.94 -15.12
C LYS A 19 44.04 -52.04 -13.91
N LYS A 20 45.29 -51.91 -13.45
CA LYS A 20 45.65 -50.99 -12.35
C LYS A 20 45.41 -49.52 -12.73
N ILE A 21 45.75 -49.12 -13.96
CA ILE A 21 45.51 -47.76 -14.47
C ILE A 21 44.00 -47.48 -14.56
N LYS A 22 43.21 -48.40 -15.13
CA LYS A 22 41.75 -48.24 -15.21
C LYS A 22 41.10 -48.15 -13.82
N ARG A 23 41.55 -48.95 -12.86
CA ARG A 23 41.05 -48.91 -11.48
C ARG A 23 41.45 -47.60 -10.77
N GLY A 24 42.68 -47.14 -10.95
CA GLY A 24 43.14 -45.85 -10.43
C GLY A 24 42.38 -44.66 -11.01
N ASN A 25 42.09 -44.67 -12.31
CA ASN A 25 41.29 -43.63 -12.97
C ASN A 25 39.83 -43.64 -12.51
N ALA A 26 39.20 -44.81 -12.36
CA ALA A 26 37.84 -44.92 -11.83
C ALA A 26 37.75 -44.43 -10.38
N GLN A 27 38.76 -44.72 -9.57
CA GLN A 27 38.83 -44.28 -8.17
C GLN A 27 39.08 -42.77 -8.04
N ARG A 28 39.88 -42.18 -8.94
CA ARG A 28 40.05 -40.72 -9.07
C ARG A 28 38.79 -40.01 -9.58
N GLN A 29 38.09 -40.59 -10.56
CA GLN A 29 36.80 -40.06 -11.03
C GLN A 29 35.73 -40.12 -9.93
N ALA A 30 35.65 -41.21 -9.17
CA ALA A 30 34.73 -41.33 -8.06
C ALA A 30 35.05 -40.33 -6.92
N SER A 31 36.32 -40.07 -6.62
CA SER A 31 36.70 -39.06 -5.61
C SER A 31 36.45 -37.64 -6.10
N SER A 32 36.72 -37.34 -7.37
CA SER A 32 36.42 -36.06 -8.01
C SER A 32 34.92 -35.79 -8.05
N TRP A 33 34.11 -36.79 -8.41
CA TRP A 33 32.65 -36.69 -8.42
C TRP A 33 32.10 -36.45 -7.01
N ARG A 34 32.58 -37.21 -6.00
CA ARG A 34 32.16 -37.01 -4.61
C ARG A 34 32.52 -35.61 -4.10
N GLY A 35 33.72 -35.12 -4.42
CA GLY A 35 34.15 -33.75 -4.11
C GLY A 35 33.24 -32.70 -4.75
N ASN A 36 32.92 -32.87 -6.03
CA ASN A 36 32.06 -31.95 -6.79
C ASN A 36 30.61 -31.94 -6.28
N VAL A 37 30.07 -33.08 -5.83
CA VAL A 37 28.73 -33.14 -5.24
C VAL A 37 28.71 -32.46 -3.87
N SER A 38 29.73 -32.69 -3.04
CA SER A 38 29.83 -32.03 -1.73
C SER A 38 29.99 -30.51 -1.84
N THR A 39 30.77 -30.02 -2.81
CA THR A 39 30.90 -28.57 -3.04
C THR A 39 29.62 -27.96 -3.60
N LEU A 40 28.90 -28.66 -4.47
CA LEU A 40 27.60 -28.19 -4.99
C LEU A 40 26.54 -28.09 -3.89
N LEU A 41 26.44 -29.09 -3.00
CA LEU A 41 25.52 -29.05 -1.86
C LEU A 41 25.86 -27.92 -0.88
N LEU A 42 27.15 -27.67 -0.64
CA LEU A 42 27.63 -26.55 0.17
C LEU A 42 27.24 -25.21 -0.46
N LEU A 43 27.43 -25.05 -1.77
CA LEU A 43 27.04 -23.84 -2.50
C LEU A 43 25.53 -23.62 -2.43
N ILE A 44 24.72 -24.66 -2.64
CA ILE A 44 23.26 -24.56 -2.52
C ILE A 44 22.86 -24.16 -1.10
N GLY A 45 23.45 -24.80 -0.08
CA GLY A 45 23.21 -24.45 1.32
C GLY A 45 23.60 -23.02 1.66
N VAL A 46 24.74 -22.54 1.18
CA VAL A 46 25.19 -21.16 1.36
C VAL A 46 24.28 -20.19 0.62
N THR A 47 23.87 -20.48 -0.61
CA THR A 47 22.91 -19.62 -1.34
C THR A 47 21.53 -19.60 -0.69
N GLY A 48 21.06 -20.73 -0.15
CA GLY A 48 19.81 -20.80 0.60
C GLY A 48 19.89 -20.00 1.90
N LEU A 49 21.01 -20.10 2.61
CA LEU A 49 21.26 -19.34 3.82
C LEU A 49 21.40 -17.84 3.54
N LEU A 50 22.13 -17.46 2.49
CA LEU A 50 22.26 -16.06 2.07
C LEU A 50 20.93 -15.48 1.59
N SER A 51 20.13 -16.25 0.85
CA SER A 51 18.77 -15.84 0.48
C SER A 51 17.86 -15.73 1.69
N TRP A 52 17.96 -16.63 2.68
CA TRP A 52 17.20 -16.55 3.92
C TRP A 52 17.63 -15.37 4.81
N ILE A 53 18.94 -15.13 4.94
CA ILE A 53 19.49 -13.96 5.65
C ILE A 53 19.08 -12.67 4.92
N TYR A 54 19.19 -12.63 3.60
CA TYR A 54 18.75 -11.49 2.80
C TYR A 54 17.25 -11.25 3.01
N PHE A 55 16.42 -12.29 2.89
CA PHE A 55 14.97 -12.18 3.07
C PHE A 55 14.61 -11.72 4.49
N THR A 56 15.24 -12.28 5.53
CA THR A 56 15.02 -11.90 6.93
C THR A 56 15.61 -10.53 7.30
N TRP A 57 16.62 -10.06 6.58
CA TRP A 57 17.21 -8.73 6.78
C TRP A 57 16.47 -7.63 5.99
N THR A 58 15.81 -7.99 4.87
CA THR A 58 14.95 -7.09 4.10
C THR A 58 13.51 -7.04 4.60
N ASP A 59 13.08 -8.01 5.40
CA ASP A 59 11.78 -7.96 6.08
C ASP A 59 11.92 -6.99 7.26
N ASP A 60 11.79 -5.69 6.98
CA ASP A 60 11.48 -4.70 8.02
C ASP A 60 10.36 -5.31 8.85
N PHE A 61 10.61 -5.58 10.14
CA PHE A 61 9.62 -6.22 11.02
C PHE A 61 8.29 -5.46 10.86
N THR A 62 7.36 -6.05 10.12
CA THR A 62 6.12 -5.39 9.73
C THR A 62 4.99 -6.16 10.37
N HIS A 63 4.22 -5.48 11.22
CA HIS A 63 3.09 -6.07 11.90
C HIS A 63 1.77 -5.55 11.33
N THR A 64 0.92 -6.47 10.88
CA THR A 64 -0.43 -6.13 10.46
C THR A 64 -1.30 -5.79 11.66
N LEU A 65 -1.78 -4.54 11.74
CA LEU A 65 -2.72 -4.08 12.77
C LEU A 65 -4.09 -4.72 12.60
N VAL A 66 -4.57 -4.76 11.36
CA VAL A 66 -5.85 -5.37 10.99
C VAL A 66 -5.70 -5.99 9.60
N SER A 67 -5.93 -7.29 9.51
CA SER A 67 -5.89 -8.03 8.24
C SER A 67 -7.18 -7.82 7.44
N ARG A 68 -7.15 -8.01 6.12
CA ARG A 68 -8.35 -7.89 5.27
C ARG A 68 -9.40 -8.96 5.62
N GLY A 69 -8.95 -10.14 6.03
CA GLY A 69 -9.81 -11.27 6.43
C GLY A 69 -10.53 -11.07 7.76
N GLU A 70 -10.04 -10.17 8.59
CA GLU A 70 -10.67 -9.79 9.86
C GLU A 70 -11.84 -8.82 9.62
N VAL A 71 -12.92 -8.97 10.39
CA VAL A 71 -14.10 -8.07 10.39
C VAL A 71 -14.29 -7.51 11.79
N LEU A 72 -14.22 -6.19 11.93
CA LEU A 72 -14.35 -5.50 13.20
C LEU A 72 -15.81 -5.12 13.49
N THR A 73 -16.33 -5.53 14.66
CA THR A 73 -17.67 -5.12 15.12
C THR A 73 -17.68 -3.75 15.80
N GLN A 74 -16.52 -3.28 16.26
CA GLN A 74 -16.30 -1.98 16.88
C GLN A 74 -14.93 -1.42 16.43
N PRO A 75 -14.72 -0.10 16.46
CA PRO A 75 -13.42 0.48 16.15
C PRO A 75 -12.31 -0.12 17.02
N ARG A 76 -11.25 -0.61 16.39
CA ARG A 76 -10.02 -1.00 17.10
C ARG A 76 -9.10 0.20 17.17
N VAL A 77 -8.82 0.67 18.38
CA VAL A 77 -8.01 1.86 18.64
C VAL A 77 -6.60 1.46 19.06
N PHE A 78 -5.61 2.10 18.46
CA PHE A 78 -4.19 2.00 18.80
C PHE A 78 -3.72 3.39 19.23
N THR A 79 -3.64 3.60 20.54
CA THR A 79 -3.15 4.87 21.10
C THR A 79 -1.65 5.01 20.86
N VAL A 80 -1.23 6.22 20.51
CA VAL A 80 0.18 6.61 20.43
C VAL A 80 0.39 7.91 21.22
N GLU A 81 1.63 8.19 21.60
CA GLU A 81 1.92 9.50 22.20
C GLU A 81 1.71 10.60 21.17
N CYS A 82 1.00 11.66 21.56
CA CYS A 82 0.87 12.84 20.73
C CYS A 82 2.24 13.44 20.47
N SER A 83 2.51 13.81 19.22
CA SER A 83 3.76 14.46 18.86
C SER A 83 3.89 15.85 19.45
N GLU A 84 5.14 16.27 19.59
CA GLU A 84 5.50 17.58 20.12
C GLU A 84 5.17 18.74 19.15
N ASP A 85 4.87 18.42 17.89
CA ASP A 85 4.43 19.36 16.87
C ASP A 85 3.12 20.08 17.22
N TYR A 86 2.21 19.48 18.00
CA TYR A 86 1.00 20.18 18.43
C TYR A 86 1.29 21.40 19.31
N LYS A 87 2.47 21.46 19.98
CA LYS A 87 2.87 22.61 20.79
C LYS A 87 3.18 23.87 19.97
N LYS A 88 3.52 23.73 18.68
CA LYS A 88 3.74 24.86 17.76
C LYS A 88 2.45 25.32 17.05
N TYR A 89 1.38 24.54 17.10
CA TYR A 89 0.13 24.85 16.41
C TYR A 89 -0.85 25.60 17.32
N LYS A 90 -1.77 26.34 16.67
CA LYS A 90 -2.88 27.00 17.37
C LYS A 90 -3.78 25.95 18.01
N ILE A 91 -4.12 26.17 19.28
CA ILE A 91 -4.98 25.27 20.05
C ILE A 91 -6.44 25.68 19.88
N PHE A 92 -7.28 24.72 19.52
CA PHE A 92 -8.72 24.82 19.36
C PHE A 92 -9.39 23.94 20.41
N PRO A 93 -9.98 24.53 21.46
CA PRO A 93 -10.63 23.79 22.53
C PRO A 93 -11.69 22.81 21.99
N GLY A 94 -11.64 21.56 22.44
CA GLY A 94 -12.59 20.53 22.04
C GLY A 94 -12.28 19.82 20.72
N CYS A 95 -11.24 20.24 19.97
CA CYS A 95 -10.84 19.56 18.74
C CYS A 95 -9.34 19.23 18.67
N THR A 96 -8.44 20.14 19.08
CA THR A 96 -6.99 19.88 18.92
C THR A 96 -6.57 18.55 19.57
N PRO A 97 -5.79 17.70 18.89
CA PRO A 97 -5.40 16.40 19.42
C PRO A 97 -4.73 16.46 20.79
N THR A 98 -5.41 15.93 21.81
CA THR A 98 -4.85 15.66 23.15
C THR A 98 -4.75 14.16 23.46
N LYS A 99 -5.45 13.33 22.67
CA LYS A 99 -5.39 11.87 22.67
C LYS A 99 -5.11 11.45 21.24
N CYS A 100 -3.88 11.03 20.98
CA CYS A 100 -3.42 10.68 19.64
C CYS A 100 -3.44 9.18 19.43
N GLY A 101 -3.59 8.78 18.18
CA GLY A 101 -3.83 7.40 17.86
C GLY A 101 -4.22 7.19 16.42
N ARG A 102 -4.44 5.92 16.12
CA ARG A 102 -5.00 5.44 14.88
C ARG A 102 -6.04 4.39 15.21
N ALA A 103 -7.11 4.37 14.44
CA ALA A 103 -8.20 3.44 14.63
C ALA A 103 -8.73 2.93 13.30
N ILE A 104 -9.18 1.68 13.32
CA ILE A 104 -9.73 1.00 12.15
C ILE A 104 -11.13 0.54 12.51
N SER A 105 -12.10 0.78 11.62
CA SER A 105 -13.48 0.35 11.79
C SER A 105 -14.07 -0.21 10.50
N ASP A 106 -14.79 -1.31 10.61
CA ASP A 106 -15.58 -1.90 9.52
C ASP A 106 -17.09 -1.63 9.67
N SER A 107 -17.48 -0.83 10.69
CA SER A 107 -18.90 -0.58 11.02
C SER A 107 -19.41 0.79 10.56
N VAL A 108 -18.54 1.66 10.03
CA VAL A 108 -18.90 3.03 9.63
C VAL A 108 -19.64 3.04 8.29
N VAL A 109 -19.17 2.22 7.33
CA VAL A 109 -19.67 2.17 5.96
C VAL A 109 -19.98 0.73 5.60
N THR A 110 -21.19 0.50 5.09
CA THR A 110 -21.58 -0.84 4.64
C THR A 110 -20.90 -1.20 3.33
N LEU A 111 -20.82 -2.50 3.01
CA LEU A 111 -20.26 -2.95 1.75
C LEU A 111 -21.03 -2.39 0.53
N GLU A 112 -22.35 -2.26 0.62
CA GLU A 112 -23.17 -1.70 -0.47
C GLU A 112 -22.85 -0.23 -0.73
N GLU A 113 -22.70 0.57 0.32
CA GLU A 113 -22.31 1.97 0.23
C GLU A 113 -20.91 2.13 -0.34
N ALA A 114 -19.95 1.32 0.10
CA ALA A 114 -18.60 1.30 -0.45
C ALA A 114 -18.61 0.96 -1.95
N GLN A 115 -19.45 0.00 -2.38
CA GLN A 115 -19.62 -0.32 -3.80
C GLN A 115 -20.25 0.82 -4.60
N LYS A 116 -21.23 1.55 -4.04
CA LYS A 116 -21.82 2.74 -4.68
C LYS A 116 -20.78 3.85 -4.84
N LEU A 117 -20.02 4.16 -3.78
CA LEU A 117 -18.93 5.14 -3.82
C LEU A 117 -17.80 4.73 -4.77
N ARG A 118 -17.50 3.43 -4.89
CA ARG A 118 -16.58 2.93 -5.90
C ARG A 118 -17.09 3.19 -7.31
N ARG A 119 -18.36 2.90 -7.61
CA ARG A 119 -18.94 3.18 -8.93
C ARG A 119 -18.94 4.66 -9.26
N LEU A 120 -19.18 5.53 -8.28
CA LEU A 120 -18.99 6.98 -8.43
C LEU A 120 -17.55 7.29 -8.85
N ALA A 121 -16.56 6.77 -8.11
CA ALA A 121 -15.14 6.98 -8.43
C ALA A 121 -14.78 6.49 -9.82
N GLU A 122 -15.21 5.28 -10.20
CA GLU A 122 -14.97 4.66 -11.50
C GLU A 122 -15.58 5.49 -12.64
N ARG A 123 -16.82 5.97 -12.49
CA ARG A 123 -17.46 6.86 -13.48
C ARG A 123 -16.69 8.17 -13.65
N GLY A 124 -16.37 8.85 -12.55
CA GLY A 124 -15.64 10.12 -12.61
C GLY A 124 -14.22 9.98 -13.20
N LEU A 125 -13.49 8.93 -12.80
CA LEU A 125 -12.14 8.61 -13.29
C LEU A 125 -12.12 7.89 -14.66
N SER A 126 -13.29 7.67 -15.27
CA SER A 126 -13.39 7.21 -16.66
C SER A 126 -13.34 8.36 -17.66
N LEU A 127 -13.70 9.60 -17.24
CA LEU A 127 -13.62 10.79 -18.08
C LEU A 127 -12.18 11.17 -18.40
N ALA A 128 -11.29 11.04 -17.40
CA ALA A 128 -9.87 11.25 -17.55
C ALA A 128 -9.09 10.51 -16.44
N GLY A 129 -7.80 10.32 -16.67
CA GLY A 129 -6.87 9.79 -15.67
C GLY A 129 -5.45 10.25 -15.95
N SER A 130 -4.55 9.96 -15.01
CA SER A 130 -3.12 10.21 -15.19
C SER A 130 -2.51 9.26 -16.22
N ASP A 131 -1.42 9.69 -16.87
CA ASP A 131 -0.53 8.81 -17.64
C ASP A 131 0.27 7.85 -16.74
N GLY A 132 0.32 8.14 -15.44
CA GLY A 132 0.97 7.31 -14.42
C GLY A 132 0.00 6.43 -13.63
N GLY A 133 0.53 5.80 -12.58
CA GLY A 133 -0.19 4.81 -11.79
C GLY A 133 -1.23 5.36 -10.81
N ALA A 134 -1.25 6.68 -10.54
CA ALA A 134 -2.20 7.27 -9.61
C ALA A 134 -3.08 8.31 -10.31
N SER A 135 -4.38 8.25 -10.10
CA SER A 135 -5.33 9.26 -10.54
C SER A 135 -6.18 9.69 -9.36
N ILE A 136 -6.49 10.99 -9.27
CA ILE A 136 -7.37 11.54 -8.24
C ILE A 136 -8.59 12.22 -8.84
N LEU A 137 -9.67 12.21 -8.07
CA LEU A 137 -10.90 12.96 -8.30
C LEU A 137 -11.33 13.61 -6.98
N ASP A 138 -11.39 14.93 -6.95
CA ASP A 138 -11.87 15.73 -5.83
C ASP A 138 -13.22 16.35 -6.20
N LEU A 139 -14.30 15.93 -5.51
CA LEU A 139 -15.66 16.45 -5.75
C LEU A 139 -15.87 17.87 -5.22
N HIS A 140 -14.99 18.38 -4.35
CA HIS A 140 -15.11 19.72 -3.79
C HIS A 140 -14.53 20.76 -4.74
N SER A 141 -13.28 20.56 -5.14
CA SER A 141 -12.58 21.48 -6.04
C SER A 141 -12.85 21.19 -7.52
N GLY A 142 -13.35 19.99 -7.81
CA GLY A 142 -13.46 19.45 -9.16
C GLY A 142 -12.13 18.95 -9.73
N ALA A 143 -11.04 18.91 -8.97
CA ALA A 143 -9.75 18.47 -9.49
C ALA A 143 -9.82 17.00 -9.96
N LEU A 144 -9.44 16.77 -11.22
CA LEU A 144 -9.38 15.46 -11.86
C LEU A 144 -8.04 15.30 -12.59
N SER A 145 -7.36 14.18 -12.39
CA SER A 145 -6.15 13.84 -13.14
C SER A 145 -6.44 13.68 -14.64
N MET A 146 -5.64 14.33 -15.50
CA MET A 146 -5.72 14.20 -16.96
C MET A 146 -4.33 14.26 -17.58
N GLY A 147 -3.79 13.10 -17.98
CA GLY A 147 -2.43 12.96 -18.50
C GLY A 147 -1.39 13.31 -17.43
N LYS A 148 -0.70 14.43 -17.60
CA LYS A 148 0.34 14.92 -16.65
C LYS A 148 -0.08 16.12 -15.81
N GLN A 149 -1.37 16.48 -15.85
CA GLN A 149 -1.90 17.69 -15.20
C GLN A 149 -3.25 17.42 -14.53
N PHE A 150 -3.79 18.45 -13.89
CA PHE A 150 -5.14 18.45 -13.33
C PHE A 150 -6.05 19.37 -14.12
N VAL A 151 -7.30 18.95 -14.29
CA VAL A 151 -8.39 19.78 -14.81
C VAL A 151 -9.50 19.91 -13.79
N ASN A 152 -10.34 20.94 -13.94
CA ASN A 152 -11.58 21.02 -13.18
C ASN A 152 -12.68 20.29 -13.96
N ILE A 153 -13.17 19.16 -13.43
CA ILE A 153 -14.18 18.30 -14.05
C ILE A 153 -15.48 19.04 -14.36
N TYR A 154 -15.94 19.93 -13.47
CA TYR A 154 -17.17 20.71 -13.64
C TYR A 154 -17.08 21.74 -14.76
N LYS A 155 -15.86 22.22 -15.07
CA LYS A 155 -15.63 23.15 -16.17
C LYS A 155 -15.34 22.42 -17.48
N TYR A 156 -14.53 21.36 -17.43
CA TYR A 156 -14.04 20.66 -18.61
C TYR A 156 -15.08 19.70 -19.20
N PHE A 157 -15.84 19.00 -18.35
CA PHE A 157 -16.86 18.03 -18.73
C PHE A 157 -18.27 18.52 -18.37
N LYS A 158 -18.51 19.81 -18.59
CA LYS A 158 -19.76 20.48 -18.16
C LYS A 158 -21.02 19.83 -18.74
N ASN A 159 -20.94 19.29 -19.95
CA ASN A 159 -22.10 18.71 -20.63
C ASN A 159 -22.36 17.26 -20.20
N GLU A 160 -21.32 16.58 -19.71
CA GLU A 160 -21.33 15.16 -19.34
C GLU A 160 -21.51 14.96 -17.84
N ILE A 161 -21.28 15.99 -17.01
CA ILE A 161 -21.24 15.85 -15.54
C ILE A 161 -22.52 15.24 -14.96
N ARG A 162 -23.68 15.58 -15.54
CA ARG A 162 -25.00 15.08 -15.10
C ARG A 162 -25.31 13.66 -15.55
N ASP A 163 -24.57 13.16 -16.54
CA ASP A 163 -24.61 11.75 -16.94
C ASP A 163 -23.65 10.91 -16.10
N VAL A 164 -22.62 11.55 -15.53
CA VAL A 164 -21.54 10.91 -14.77
C VAL A 164 -21.90 10.76 -13.29
N PHE A 165 -22.50 11.79 -12.68
CA PHE A 165 -22.91 11.77 -11.27
C PHE A 165 -24.38 12.14 -11.09
N THR A 166 -24.99 11.60 -10.04
CA THR A 166 -26.38 11.88 -9.65
C THR A 166 -26.44 12.57 -8.29
N GLU A 167 -27.58 13.16 -7.90
CA GLU A 167 -27.69 13.78 -6.57
C GLU A 167 -27.53 12.73 -5.46
N GLU A 168 -28.01 11.50 -5.67
CA GLU A 168 -27.87 10.39 -4.72
C GLU A 168 -26.40 10.03 -4.45
N ASP A 169 -25.50 10.23 -5.42
CA ASP A 169 -24.06 10.06 -5.22
C ASP A 169 -23.50 11.05 -4.19
N PHE A 170 -23.92 12.32 -4.30
CA PHE A 170 -23.48 13.40 -3.40
C PHE A 170 -24.14 13.31 -2.03
N GLU A 171 -25.41 12.90 -1.97
CA GLU A 171 -26.10 12.57 -0.72
C GLU A 171 -25.37 11.44 0.03
N LEU A 172 -25.09 10.32 -0.66
CA LEU A 172 -24.36 9.21 -0.05
C LEU A 172 -22.97 9.62 0.44
N TYR A 173 -22.23 10.38 -0.37
CA TYR A 173 -20.91 10.88 0.00
C TYR A 173 -20.97 11.73 1.28
N ARG A 174 -21.93 12.66 1.36
CA ARG A 174 -22.15 13.55 2.51
C ARG A 174 -22.55 12.76 3.76
N ASP A 175 -23.42 11.77 3.63
CA ASP A 175 -23.83 10.89 4.73
C ASP A 175 -22.66 10.04 5.27
N VAL A 176 -21.84 9.48 4.38
CA VAL A 176 -20.65 8.71 4.76
C VAL A 176 -19.60 9.62 5.42
N ARG A 177 -19.30 10.78 4.83
CA ARG A 177 -18.38 11.77 5.40
C ARG A 177 -18.83 12.22 6.79
N GLY A 178 -20.12 12.49 6.98
CA GLY A 178 -20.69 12.85 8.28
C GLY A 178 -20.57 11.74 9.33
N ARG A 179 -20.79 10.47 8.94
CA ARG A 179 -20.56 9.32 9.83
C ARG A 179 -19.09 9.17 10.22
N ILE A 180 -18.17 9.32 9.27
CA ILE A 180 -16.72 9.29 9.53
C ILE A 180 -16.35 10.38 10.54
N GLN A 181 -16.79 11.62 10.33
CA GLN A 181 -16.56 12.75 11.24
C GLN A 181 -17.05 12.42 12.66
N LYS A 182 -18.27 11.91 12.78
CA LYS A 182 -18.84 11.51 14.08
C LYS A 182 -18.01 10.41 14.75
N THR A 183 -17.62 9.36 14.01
CA THR A 183 -16.82 8.25 14.55
C THR A 183 -15.44 8.70 15.03
N ILE A 184 -14.77 9.60 14.30
CA ILE A 184 -13.49 10.18 14.72
C ILE A 184 -13.67 10.95 16.03
N ALA A 185 -14.68 11.83 16.11
CA ALA A 185 -14.94 12.63 17.30
C ALA A 185 -15.25 11.76 18.52
N GLU A 186 -16.09 10.73 18.37
CA GLU A 186 -16.39 9.79 19.45
C GLU A 186 -15.16 9.00 19.90
N THR A 187 -14.32 8.56 18.95
CA THR A 187 -13.14 7.73 19.24
C THR A 187 -12.07 8.50 20.01
N PHE A 188 -11.83 9.76 19.64
CA PHE A 188 -10.80 10.59 20.28
C PHE A 188 -11.34 11.50 21.40
N GLY A 189 -12.66 11.51 21.62
CA GLY A 189 -13.31 12.30 22.67
C GLY A 189 -13.35 13.80 22.36
N LEU A 190 -13.69 14.14 21.12
CA LEU A 190 -13.77 15.51 20.59
C LEU A 190 -15.21 16.03 20.62
N ASP A 191 -15.36 17.35 20.59
CA ASP A 191 -16.63 17.98 20.20
C ASP A 191 -16.74 17.97 18.67
N SER A 192 -17.66 17.16 18.14
CA SER A 192 -17.85 17.02 16.69
C SER A 192 -18.22 18.34 16.00
N LYS A 193 -18.74 19.33 16.74
CA LYS A 193 -19.07 20.66 16.20
C LYS A 193 -17.84 21.55 16.02
N GLN A 194 -16.73 21.23 16.68
CA GLN A 194 -15.46 21.96 16.58
C GLN A 194 -14.49 21.33 15.56
N MET A 195 -14.91 20.24 14.91
CA MET A 195 -14.14 19.56 13.88
C MET A 195 -14.84 19.77 12.54
N TYR A 196 -14.12 20.29 11.55
CA TYR A 196 -14.67 20.70 10.26
C TYR A 196 -14.07 19.88 9.13
N LEU A 197 -14.84 19.60 8.09
CA LEU A 197 -14.30 19.03 6.85
C LEU A 197 -13.28 20.01 6.24
N THR A 198 -12.18 19.51 5.69
CA THR A 198 -11.17 20.35 5.02
C THR A 198 -10.69 19.74 3.70
N LYS A 199 -9.86 20.50 2.98
CA LYS A 199 -9.29 20.14 1.68
C LYS A 199 -7.79 19.83 1.81
N PRO A 200 -7.25 18.92 0.99
CA PRO A 200 -7.97 18.16 -0.03
C PRO A 200 -8.75 16.97 0.56
N THR A 201 -9.82 16.60 -0.13
CA THR A 201 -10.60 15.38 0.12
C THR A 201 -10.91 14.77 -1.24
N PHE A 202 -10.46 13.54 -1.50
CA PHE A 202 -10.43 13.01 -2.86
C PHE A 202 -10.55 11.49 -2.92
N PHE A 203 -11.11 11.02 -4.03
CA PHE A 203 -11.00 9.65 -4.49
C PHE A 203 -9.63 9.44 -5.13
N SER A 204 -9.04 8.28 -4.88
CA SER A 204 -7.80 7.83 -5.50
C SER A 204 -8.00 6.49 -6.21
N ARG A 205 -7.45 6.37 -7.41
CA ARG A 205 -7.26 5.12 -8.14
C ARG A 205 -5.78 4.89 -8.35
N ILE A 206 -5.26 3.79 -7.81
CA ILE A 206 -3.84 3.46 -7.86
C ILE A 206 -3.65 2.08 -8.48
N ASN A 207 -2.76 1.95 -9.45
CA ASN A 207 -2.36 0.68 -10.06
C ASN A 207 -0.83 0.57 -10.21
N SER A 208 -0.36 -0.47 -10.90
CA SER A 208 1.06 -0.78 -11.09
C SER A 208 1.74 -0.02 -12.24
N THR A 209 1.06 0.93 -12.91
CA THR A 209 1.67 1.75 -13.95
C THR A 209 2.73 2.67 -13.36
N SER A 210 3.90 2.75 -13.99
CA SER A 210 5.00 3.60 -13.52
C SER A 210 4.60 5.08 -13.50
N ALA A 211 5.05 5.80 -12.47
CA ALA A 211 4.88 7.24 -12.37
C ALA A 211 5.44 8.00 -13.58
N LYS A 212 4.74 9.05 -13.99
CA LYS A 212 5.13 9.97 -15.07
C LYS A 212 5.37 11.39 -14.56
N THR A 213 4.80 11.71 -13.41
CA THR A 213 4.90 12.97 -12.69
C THR A 213 5.08 12.70 -11.20
N THR A 214 5.48 13.72 -10.43
CA THR A 214 5.55 13.64 -8.97
C THR A 214 4.18 13.35 -8.33
N HIS A 215 3.08 13.77 -8.96
CA HIS A 215 1.72 13.47 -8.50
C HIS A 215 1.35 11.98 -8.64
N ASP A 216 2.11 11.22 -9.42
CA ASP A 216 1.96 9.77 -9.52
C ASP A 216 2.76 9.01 -8.44
N GLU A 217 3.64 9.70 -7.71
CA GLU A 217 4.52 9.09 -6.71
C GLU A 217 3.86 9.05 -5.33
N TYR A 218 2.83 8.21 -5.19
CA TYR A 218 1.99 8.10 -3.99
C TYR A 218 2.63 7.38 -2.78
N TRP A 219 3.83 6.80 -2.95
CA TRP A 219 4.43 5.86 -2.01
C TRP A 219 5.49 6.47 -1.09
N HIS A 220 5.65 7.80 -1.13
CA HIS A 220 6.64 8.47 -0.29
C HIS A 220 6.13 8.64 1.15
N PRO A 221 6.99 8.42 2.16
CA PRO A 221 6.68 8.75 3.55
C PRO A 221 6.29 10.22 3.71
N HIS A 222 5.22 10.48 4.44
CA HIS A 222 4.77 11.84 4.75
C HIS A 222 4.00 11.92 6.07
N ILE A 223 3.87 13.15 6.54
CA ILE A 223 3.05 13.55 7.69
C ILE A 223 1.98 14.49 7.13
N ASP A 224 0.72 14.17 7.36
CA ASP A 224 -0.40 14.89 6.75
C ASP A 224 -0.49 16.35 7.20
N LYS A 225 -0.31 16.60 8.50
CA LYS A 225 -0.29 17.97 9.04
C LYS A 225 0.82 18.81 8.38
N GLU A 226 1.99 18.25 8.14
CA GLU A 226 3.09 18.96 7.48
C GLU A 226 2.86 19.13 5.98
N THR A 227 2.22 18.15 5.34
CA THR A 227 1.98 18.13 3.90
C THR A 227 0.88 19.11 3.50
N TYR A 228 -0.21 19.17 4.27
CA TYR A 228 -1.41 19.95 3.92
C TYR A 228 -1.66 21.15 4.84
N GLY A 229 -1.06 21.19 6.03
CA GLY A 229 -1.21 22.27 7.01
C GLY A 229 -2.54 22.24 7.77
N SER A 230 -3.67 22.08 7.09
CA SER A 230 -5.00 22.13 7.70
C SER A 230 -5.41 20.86 8.44
N PHE A 231 -4.80 19.70 8.14
CA PHE A 231 -5.27 18.40 8.64
C PHE A 231 -4.94 18.23 10.12
N ASP A 232 -5.94 18.10 10.97
CA ASP A 232 -5.77 17.66 12.36
C ASP A 232 -6.14 16.18 12.54
N TYR A 233 -7.05 15.69 11.70
CA TYR A 233 -7.41 14.28 11.60
C TYR A 233 -7.55 13.84 10.14
N THR A 234 -7.02 12.67 9.83
CA THR A 234 -7.11 12.05 8.50
C THR A 234 -7.92 10.77 8.59
N SER A 235 -8.70 10.49 7.54
CA SER A 235 -9.30 9.17 7.34
C SER A 235 -9.18 8.69 5.90
N LEU A 236 -9.10 7.37 5.75
CA LEU A 236 -9.16 6.65 4.48
C LEU A 236 -10.31 5.65 4.54
N LEU A 237 -11.27 5.79 3.62
CA LEU A 237 -12.26 4.76 3.33
C LEU A 237 -11.76 3.92 2.16
N TYR A 238 -11.51 2.63 2.40
CA TYR A 238 -11.08 1.72 1.36
C TYR A 238 -12.28 1.22 0.54
N LEU A 239 -12.11 1.19 -0.79
CA LEU A 239 -13.14 0.79 -1.75
C LEU A 239 -12.74 -0.48 -2.55
N SER A 240 -11.62 -1.10 -2.19
CA SER A 240 -11.10 -2.32 -2.82
C SER A 240 -10.51 -3.28 -1.79
N ASP A 241 -10.57 -4.58 -2.09
CA ASP A 241 -10.08 -5.63 -1.21
C ASP A 241 -8.63 -6.04 -1.50
N TYR A 242 -7.76 -5.88 -0.50
CA TYR A 242 -6.37 -6.30 -0.56
C TYR A 242 -6.22 -7.82 -0.70
N GLY A 243 -5.36 -8.24 -1.63
CA GLY A 243 -5.12 -9.65 -1.97
C GLY A 243 -6.24 -10.29 -2.78
N VAL A 244 -7.25 -9.52 -3.22
CA VAL A 244 -8.31 -9.96 -4.14
C VAL A 244 -8.30 -9.13 -5.40
N GLU A 245 -8.32 -7.80 -5.25
CA GLU A 245 -8.44 -6.86 -6.37
C GLU A 245 -7.15 -6.14 -6.69
N PHE A 246 -6.21 -6.14 -5.74
CA PHE A 246 -4.85 -5.63 -5.92
C PHE A 246 -3.89 -6.27 -4.91
N GLY A 247 -2.59 -6.20 -5.21
CA GLY A 247 -1.51 -6.58 -4.30
C GLY A 247 -0.49 -5.46 -4.12
N GLY A 248 0.29 -5.51 -3.04
CA GLY A 248 0.99 -4.33 -2.53
C GLY A 248 -0.03 -3.32 -2.00
N GLY A 249 0.24 -2.02 -2.10
CA GLY A 249 -0.78 -0.99 -1.82
C GLY A 249 -1.32 -0.92 -0.38
N ARG A 250 -0.71 -1.65 0.58
CA ARG A 250 -1.10 -1.55 2.00
C ARG A 250 -0.75 -0.16 2.52
N PHE A 251 -1.52 0.29 3.50
CA PHE A 251 -1.21 1.51 4.22
C PHE A 251 -0.25 1.18 5.36
N VAL A 252 0.87 1.90 5.45
CA VAL A 252 1.96 1.61 6.38
C VAL A 252 2.18 2.81 7.26
N PHE A 253 2.01 2.64 8.56
CA PHE A 253 2.55 3.57 9.54
C PHE A 253 3.98 3.16 9.89
N MET A 254 4.88 4.14 9.91
CA MET A 254 6.30 3.95 10.18
C MET A 254 6.58 4.28 11.65
N ASP A 255 6.42 3.29 12.53
CA ASP A 255 6.74 3.48 13.95
C ASP A 255 8.25 3.30 14.18
N PRO A 256 8.83 3.93 15.24
CA PRO A 256 10.27 3.85 15.52
C PRO A 256 10.84 2.43 15.64
N ASN A 257 10.03 1.46 16.07
CA ASN A 257 10.48 0.09 16.35
C ASN A 257 10.12 -0.91 15.23
N SER A 258 9.06 -0.64 14.47
CA SER A 258 8.49 -1.60 13.51
C SER A 258 7.36 -0.96 12.71
N ASN A 259 7.33 -1.23 11.41
CA ASN A 259 6.25 -0.78 10.55
C ASN A 259 4.92 -1.48 10.89
N ARG A 260 3.83 -0.73 10.83
CA ARG A 260 2.48 -1.23 11.11
C ARG A 260 1.58 -1.08 9.90
N THR A 261 1.06 -2.19 9.39
CA THR A 261 0.22 -2.18 8.19
C THR A 261 -1.26 -2.26 8.51
N VAL A 262 -2.07 -1.55 7.72
CA VAL A 262 -3.50 -1.80 7.58
C VAL A 262 -3.74 -2.39 6.21
N GLU A 263 -4.37 -3.56 6.16
CA GLU A 263 -4.79 -4.18 4.90
C GLU A 263 -6.16 -3.63 4.48
N PRO A 264 -6.25 -3.00 3.29
CA PRO A 264 -7.51 -2.47 2.78
C PRO A 264 -8.58 -3.54 2.59
N ARG A 265 -9.82 -3.18 2.95
CA ARG A 265 -11.04 -3.96 2.79
C ARG A 265 -12.15 -3.02 2.34
N ALA A 266 -12.97 -3.40 1.37
CA ALA A 266 -14.07 -2.53 0.94
C ALA A 266 -15.00 -2.19 2.12
N GLY A 267 -15.22 -0.89 2.38
CA GLY A 267 -16.02 -0.38 3.51
C GLY A 267 -15.23 -0.10 4.80
N ARG A 268 -13.97 -0.54 4.89
CA ARG A 268 -13.12 -0.26 6.05
C ARG A 268 -12.68 1.20 6.07
N VAL A 269 -12.83 1.83 7.22
CA VAL A 269 -12.30 3.17 7.51
C VAL A 269 -11.09 3.05 8.43
N SER A 270 -9.95 3.58 7.98
CA SER A 270 -8.77 3.83 8.83
C SER A 270 -8.68 5.32 9.11
N PHE A 271 -8.55 5.73 10.37
CA PHE A 271 -8.49 7.15 10.73
C PHE A 271 -7.52 7.40 11.88
N PHE A 272 -6.88 8.57 11.90
CA PHE A 272 -5.77 8.87 12.81
C PHE A 272 -5.58 10.38 12.99
N SER A 273 -4.89 10.77 14.07
CA SER A 273 -4.43 12.14 14.28
C SER A 273 -3.26 12.48 13.34
N SER A 274 -3.29 13.64 12.69
CA SER A 274 -2.49 13.88 11.48
C SER A 274 -1.04 14.35 11.70
N GLY A 275 -0.59 14.46 12.96
CA GLY A 275 0.75 14.91 13.33
C GLY A 275 1.85 13.87 13.06
N SER A 276 3.08 14.21 13.48
CA SER A 276 4.27 13.40 13.21
C SER A 276 4.26 12.02 13.91
N GLU A 277 3.37 11.80 14.87
CA GLU A 277 3.15 10.50 15.51
C GLU A 277 2.57 9.44 14.55
N ASN A 278 2.03 9.87 13.41
CA ASN A 278 1.52 8.98 12.37
C ASN A 278 2.26 9.20 11.03
N LEU A 279 3.60 9.21 11.02
CA LEU A 279 4.38 9.12 9.77
C LEU A 279 3.96 7.87 8.99
N HIS A 280 3.64 8.01 7.70
CA HIS A 280 3.09 6.90 6.94
C HIS A 280 3.38 6.98 5.44
N HIS A 281 3.17 5.85 4.75
CA HIS A 281 3.17 5.77 3.30
C HIS A 281 2.17 4.70 2.80
N VAL A 282 1.95 4.66 1.49
CA VAL A 282 1.27 3.55 0.81
C VAL A 282 2.30 2.71 0.07
N GLU A 283 2.30 1.40 0.26
CA GLU A 283 3.16 0.52 -0.54
C GLU A 283 2.85 0.64 -2.03
N LYS A 284 3.83 0.40 -2.90
CA LYS A 284 3.55 0.33 -4.34
C LYS A 284 2.57 -0.80 -4.63
N VAL A 285 1.54 -0.50 -5.42
CA VAL A 285 0.66 -1.52 -5.99
C VAL A 285 1.45 -2.30 -7.02
N VAL A 286 1.53 -3.62 -6.84
CA VAL A 286 2.29 -4.52 -7.71
C VAL A 286 1.42 -5.16 -8.80
N TRP A 287 0.12 -5.27 -8.56
CA TRP A 287 -0.88 -5.72 -9.54
C TRP A 287 -2.27 -5.24 -9.13
N GLY A 288 -3.19 -5.21 -10.10
CA GLY A 288 -4.60 -4.85 -9.87
C GLY A 288 -4.82 -3.35 -9.68
N THR A 289 -5.89 -2.97 -9.01
CA THR A 289 -6.23 -1.54 -8.79
C THR A 289 -6.84 -1.32 -7.41
N ARG A 290 -6.29 -0.33 -6.71
CA ARG A 290 -6.70 0.10 -5.38
C ARG A 290 -7.52 1.38 -5.50
N TYR A 291 -8.74 1.37 -4.96
CA TYR A 291 -9.57 2.55 -4.77
C TYR A 291 -9.71 2.92 -3.30
N ALA A 292 -9.62 4.21 -2.99
CA ALA A 292 -9.88 4.74 -1.65
C ALA A 292 -10.36 6.19 -1.71
N ILE A 293 -11.03 6.64 -0.65
CA ILE A 293 -11.37 8.05 -0.41
C ILE A 293 -10.56 8.53 0.77
N THR A 294 -9.81 9.62 0.60
CA THR A 294 -9.21 10.36 1.71
C THR A 294 -10.18 11.46 2.13
N VAL A 295 -10.62 11.45 3.38
CA VAL A 295 -11.48 12.49 3.98
C VAL A 295 -10.75 13.08 5.18
N SER A 296 -10.52 14.38 5.15
CA SER A 296 -9.68 15.08 6.11
C SER A 296 -10.48 16.10 6.92
N PHE A 297 -10.06 16.32 8.17
CA PHE A 297 -10.72 17.24 9.08
C PHE A 297 -9.72 18.18 9.73
N THR A 298 -10.18 19.41 9.97
CA THR A 298 -9.44 20.47 10.64
C THR A 298 -10.18 20.92 11.90
N CYS A 299 -9.44 21.43 12.86
CA CYS A 299 -9.97 22.12 14.03
C CYS A 299 -10.11 23.63 13.79
N ASP A 300 -9.56 24.14 12.69
CA ASP A 300 -9.57 25.56 12.37
C ASP A 300 -10.75 25.89 11.43
N PRO A 301 -11.76 26.67 11.88
CA PRO A 301 -12.89 27.03 11.04
C PRO A 301 -12.50 27.83 9.79
N ASP A 302 -11.34 28.49 9.79
CA ASP A 302 -10.86 29.24 8.60
C ASP A 302 -10.48 28.31 7.44
N TYR A 303 -10.25 27.03 7.72
CA TYR A 303 -9.96 25.98 6.73
C TYR A 303 -11.15 25.04 6.47
N ALA A 304 -12.33 25.34 7.05
CA ALA A 304 -13.54 24.58 6.82
C ALA A 304 -14.01 24.70 5.36
N ILE A 305 -14.52 23.59 4.81
CA ILE A 305 -15.18 23.55 3.50
C ILE A 305 -16.58 22.97 3.65
N ASP A 306 -17.47 23.37 2.74
CA ASP A 306 -18.81 22.79 2.62
C ASP A 306 -18.77 21.40 1.98
N ASP A 307 -19.86 20.65 2.11
CA ASP A 307 -20.06 19.45 1.31
C ASP A 307 -20.13 19.75 -0.19
N PRO A 308 -19.69 18.82 -1.04
CA PRO A 308 -19.81 19.02 -2.47
C PRO A 308 -21.29 18.93 -2.86
N SER A 309 -21.66 19.62 -3.93
CA SER A 309 -23.00 19.55 -4.52
C SER A 309 -22.91 19.39 -6.03
N LEU A 310 -23.91 18.73 -6.60
CA LEU A 310 -24.03 18.62 -8.06
C LEU A 310 -24.60 19.95 -8.58
N ALA A 311 -23.74 20.78 -9.18
CA ALA A 311 -24.12 22.05 -9.81
C ALA A 311 -24.89 21.85 -11.14
#